data_AF-B9SK39-F1
#
_entry.id   AF-B9SK39-F1
#
_cell.length_a   1.000
_cell.length_b   1.000
_cell.length_c   1.000
_cell.angle_alpha   90.00
_cell.angle_beta   90.00
_cell.angle_gamma   90.00
#
_symmetry.space_group_name_H-M   'P 1'
#
loop_
_entity.id
_entity.type
_entity.pdbx_description
1 polymer ?
#
loop_
_entity_poly.entity_id
_entity_poly.type
_entity_poly.pdbx_seq_one_letter_code
_entity_poly.pdbx_strand_id
1 'polypeptide(L)'
;MAPTMETSEPAQLSGPESASERTLYPYVTGTSVVALKYKDGILMAADMGASYGSTLRYKSVERIKPIGKHSLLGASGEISDFQEILRYLDELIWEVVLICIACSPKPDDNMWDDGNSLGPKEVHNYLKRVMYNRRNKFNPLWNSVVLGGVKNGQKYLGTVSMIGVNYEDNHVATGFGNHFAWPLLRDEWHENL
;
A
#
# COMPACT_ATOMS: atom_id res chain seq x y z
N MET A 1 -47.01 14.20 -42.19
CA MET A 1 -47.18 14.04 -40.73
C MET A 1 -45.80 13.65 -40.20
N ALA A 2 -45.03 14.65 -39.74
CA ALA A 2 -43.65 14.44 -39.29
C ALA A 2 -43.64 13.98 -37.82
N PRO A 3 -42.74 13.07 -37.41
CA PRO A 3 -42.66 12.63 -36.03
C PRO A 3 -42.01 13.73 -35.18
N THR A 4 -42.63 14.05 -34.06
CA THR A 4 -42.15 15.00 -33.04
C THR A 4 -40.92 14.43 -32.34
N MET A 5 -39.82 15.18 -32.34
CA MET A 5 -38.65 14.90 -31.49
C MET A 5 -39.02 15.17 -30.03
N GLU A 6 -38.99 14.14 -29.19
CA GLU A 6 -38.99 14.31 -27.73
C GLU A 6 -37.64 14.91 -27.32
N THR A 7 -37.68 16.10 -26.74
CA THR A 7 -36.54 16.74 -26.09
C THR A 7 -36.22 15.98 -24.82
N SER A 8 -35.12 15.22 -24.80
CA SER A 8 -34.58 14.62 -23.58
C SER A 8 -34.14 15.73 -22.63
N GLU A 9 -34.77 15.82 -21.46
CA GLU A 9 -34.36 16.73 -20.38
C GLU A 9 -32.88 16.52 -20.01
N PRO A 10 -32.11 17.58 -19.74
CA PRO A 10 -30.71 17.44 -19.34
C PRO A 10 -30.66 16.75 -17.98
N ALA A 11 -29.85 15.69 -17.89
CA ALA A 11 -29.60 14.95 -16.66
C ALA A 11 -29.26 15.92 -15.52
N GLN A 12 -30.01 15.83 -14.43
CA GLN A 12 -29.81 16.63 -13.23
C GLN A 12 -28.38 16.39 -12.71
N LEU A 13 -27.61 17.48 -12.64
CA LEU A 13 -26.29 17.51 -12.04
C LEU A 13 -26.46 17.25 -10.53
N SER A 14 -26.25 16.02 -10.08
CA SER A 14 -26.22 15.65 -8.66
C SER A 14 -25.15 16.48 -7.94
N GLY A 15 -25.49 16.96 -6.73
CA GLY A 15 -24.68 17.89 -5.92
C GLY A 15 -23.30 17.37 -5.49
N PRO A 16 -22.59 18.08 -4.60
CA PRO A 16 -21.18 17.86 -4.27
C PRO A 16 -20.95 16.65 -3.35
N GLU A 17 -21.77 15.60 -3.48
CA GLU A 17 -21.44 14.25 -3.05
C GLU A 17 -21.13 13.45 -4.31
N SER A 18 -19.94 13.66 -4.88
CA SER A 18 -19.43 12.76 -5.89
C SER A 18 -19.36 11.37 -5.26
N ALA A 19 -20.28 10.50 -5.67
CA ALA A 19 -20.35 9.12 -5.24
C ALA A 19 -18.95 8.50 -5.37
N SER A 20 -18.39 8.05 -4.25
CA SER A 20 -17.21 7.19 -4.26
C SER A 20 -17.62 5.89 -4.95
N GLU A 21 -17.45 5.85 -6.27
CA GLU A 21 -17.63 4.62 -7.03
C GLU A 21 -16.51 3.65 -6.66
N ARG A 22 -16.89 2.39 -6.44
CA ARG A 22 -15.94 1.34 -6.06
C ARG A 22 -15.04 0.97 -7.25
N THR A 23 -13.78 0.62 -6.98
CA THR A 23 -12.86 0.11 -8.01
C THR A 23 -13.36 -1.22 -8.57
N LEU A 24 -13.91 -1.21 -9.78
CA LEU A 24 -14.24 -2.42 -10.54
C LEU A 24 -13.11 -2.81 -11.50
N TYR A 25 -12.42 -1.80 -12.03
CA TYR A 25 -11.27 -1.93 -12.91
C TYR A 25 -10.22 -0.87 -12.53
N PRO A 26 -8.93 -1.24 -12.51
CA PRO A 26 -7.89 -0.28 -12.15
C PRO A 26 -7.74 0.79 -13.25
N TYR A 27 -7.65 2.06 -12.84
CA TYR A 27 -7.62 3.19 -13.76
C TYR A 27 -6.19 3.70 -13.99
N VAL A 28 -5.56 4.22 -12.95
CA VAL A 28 -4.15 4.64 -12.97
C VAL A 28 -3.33 3.64 -12.18
N THR A 29 -2.33 3.02 -12.83
CA THR A 29 -1.58 1.91 -12.23
C THR A 29 -0.08 2.15 -12.17
N GLY A 30 0.50 1.72 -11.06
CA GLY A 30 1.93 1.48 -10.88
C GLY A 30 2.28 0.03 -11.22
N THR A 31 3.50 -0.19 -11.71
CA THR A 31 3.94 -1.49 -12.21
C THR A 31 4.58 -2.33 -11.11
N SER A 32 5.90 -2.32 -10.97
CA SER A 32 6.63 -3.26 -10.13
C SER A 32 7.30 -2.56 -8.95
N VAL A 33 7.25 -3.21 -7.81
CA VAL A 33 8.05 -2.91 -6.62
C VAL A 33 8.94 -4.11 -6.35
N VAL A 34 10.21 -3.85 -6.10
CA VAL A 34 11.22 -4.86 -5.78
C VAL A 34 11.81 -4.53 -4.42
N ALA A 35 12.04 -5.55 -3.59
CA ALA A 35 12.66 -5.41 -2.29
C ALA A 35 13.56 -6.59 -1.96
N LEU A 36 14.62 -6.34 -1.20
CA LEU A 36 15.55 -7.37 -0.74
C LEU A 36 16.04 -7.09 0.68
N LYS A 37 16.27 -8.16 1.45
CA LYS A 37 16.96 -8.13 2.73
C LYS A 37 18.47 -8.22 2.47
N TYR A 38 19.23 -7.29 3.05
CA TYR A 38 20.70 -7.30 3.05
C TYR A 38 21.21 -7.35 4.50
N LYS A 39 22.51 -7.33 4.72
CA LYS A 39 23.17 -7.52 6.03
C LYS A 39 22.62 -6.57 7.10
N ASP A 40 22.60 -5.28 6.80
CA ASP A 40 22.27 -4.24 7.80
C ASP A 40 20.82 -3.73 7.70
N GLY A 41 20.04 -4.20 6.74
CA GLY A 41 18.68 -3.71 6.58
C GLY A 41 17.89 -4.28 5.41
N ILE A 42 17.00 -3.45 4.86
CA ILE A 42 16.12 -3.80 3.75
C ILE A 42 16.20 -2.69 2.72
N LEU A 43 16.36 -3.07 1.46
CA LEU A 43 16.33 -2.18 0.32
C LEU A 43 15.01 -2.39 -0.43
N MET A 44 14.36 -1.30 -0.84
CA MET A 44 13.14 -1.32 -1.63
C MET A 44 13.25 -0.29 -2.76
N ALA A 45 12.82 -0.68 -3.95
CA ALA A 45 12.89 0.14 -5.15
C ALA A 45 11.60 0.00 -5.98
N ALA A 46 11.18 1.12 -6.57
CA ALA A 46 10.04 1.21 -7.47
C ALA A 46 10.29 2.36 -8.45
N ASP A 47 9.77 2.26 -9.68
CA ASP A 47 9.73 3.41 -10.58
C ASP A 47 8.69 4.44 -10.11
N MET A 48 8.82 5.67 -10.63
CA MET A 48 7.92 6.78 -10.31
C MET A 48 6.81 6.98 -11.35
N GLY A 49 6.66 6.04 -12.29
CA GLY A 49 5.66 6.10 -13.33
C GLY A 49 4.29 5.64 -12.84
N ALA A 50 3.25 6.35 -13.23
CA ALA A 50 1.88 5.87 -13.14
C ALA A 50 1.20 5.98 -14.50
N SER A 51 0.74 4.83 -15.01
CA SER A 51 0.22 4.69 -16.36
C SER A 51 -1.29 4.64 -16.35
N TYR A 52 -1.89 5.33 -17.32
CA TYR A 52 -3.29 5.23 -17.66
C TYR A 52 -3.42 4.39 -18.94
N GLY A 53 -3.71 3.10 -18.77
CA GLY A 53 -3.55 2.12 -19.84
C GLY A 53 -2.11 2.11 -20.39
N SER A 54 -1.95 2.31 -21.70
CA SER A 54 -0.64 2.38 -22.37
C SER A 54 0.07 3.72 -22.23
N THR A 55 -0.61 4.76 -21.72
CA THR A 55 -0.07 6.12 -21.68
C THR A 55 0.53 6.39 -20.30
N LEU A 56 1.82 6.75 -20.25
CA LEU A 56 2.44 7.25 -19.02
C LEU A 56 1.85 8.62 -18.66
N ARG A 57 0.84 8.62 -17.80
CA ARG A 57 0.09 9.84 -17.45
C ARG A 57 0.84 10.69 -16.44
N TYR A 58 1.39 10.06 -15.40
CA TYR A 58 2.17 10.73 -14.36
C TYR A 58 3.58 10.16 -14.34
N LYS A 59 4.58 11.04 -14.35
CA LYS A 59 6.00 10.66 -14.42
C LYS A 59 6.69 10.67 -13.06
N SER A 60 6.06 11.27 -12.05
CA SER A 60 6.66 11.53 -10.73
C SER A 60 5.64 11.23 -9.63
N VAL A 61 5.31 9.95 -9.45
CA VAL A 61 4.47 9.45 -8.37
C VAL A 61 5.32 8.63 -7.42
N GLU A 62 5.31 9.00 -6.14
CA GLU A 62 5.99 8.24 -5.10
C GLU A 62 5.12 7.05 -4.68
N ARG A 63 5.61 5.83 -4.95
CA ARG A 63 4.91 4.58 -4.65
C ARG A 63 5.49 3.80 -3.47
N ILE A 64 6.48 4.40 -2.81
CA ILE A 64 7.13 3.88 -1.61
C ILE A 64 6.93 4.94 -0.53
N LYS A 65 6.29 4.61 0.57
CA LYS A 65 6.01 5.53 1.67
C LYS A 65 6.48 4.97 3.00
N PRO A 66 7.14 5.78 3.86
CA PRO A 66 7.48 5.37 5.21
C PRO A 66 6.21 5.24 6.06
N ILE A 67 6.11 4.16 6.82
CA ILE A 67 4.98 3.87 7.71
C ILE A 67 5.52 3.75 9.14
N GLY A 68 5.21 4.75 9.97
CA GLY A 68 5.73 4.84 11.33
C GLY A 68 7.26 5.02 11.37
N LYS A 69 7.90 4.54 12.45
CA LYS A 69 9.34 4.73 12.70
C LYS A 69 10.24 3.64 12.08
N HIS A 70 9.69 2.46 11.78
CA HIS A 70 10.49 1.25 11.50
C HIS A 70 10.12 0.53 10.20
N SER A 71 9.12 1.02 9.46
CA SER A 71 8.56 0.30 8.31
C SER A 71 8.45 1.20 7.07
N LEU A 72 8.48 0.56 5.92
CA LEU A 72 8.39 1.13 4.59
C LEU A 72 7.40 0.30 3.78
N LEU A 73 6.49 0.97 3.08
CA LEU A 73 5.45 0.36 2.29
C LEU A 73 5.61 0.74 0.82
N GLY A 74 5.78 -0.25 -0.03
CA GLY A 74 5.75 -0.09 -1.48
C GLY A 74 4.50 -0.73 -2.06
N ALA A 75 3.85 -0.10 -3.02
CA ALA A 75 2.69 -0.70 -3.69
C ALA A 75 2.81 -0.70 -5.22
N SER A 76 2.33 -1.80 -5.78
CA SER A 76 2.01 -2.03 -7.18
C SER A 76 0.48 -2.00 -7.36
N GLY A 77 0.01 -1.76 -8.58
CA GLY A 77 -1.41 -1.75 -8.89
C GLY A 77 -2.01 -0.34 -8.88
N GLU A 78 -3.25 -0.21 -8.46
CA GLU A 78 -4.02 1.03 -8.61
C GLU A 78 -3.58 2.11 -7.60
N ILE A 79 -3.40 3.35 -8.07
CA ILE A 79 -2.81 4.42 -7.24
C ILE A 79 -3.81 5.03 -6.24
N SER A 80 -5.09 5.10 -6.55
CA SER A 80 -6.11 5.62 -5.62
C SER A 80 -6.35 4.69 -4.43
N ASP A 81 -6.42 3.37 -4.65
CA ASP A 81 -6.50 2.34 -3.63
C ASP A 81 -5.22 2.33 -2.78
N PHE A 82 -4.05 2.62 -3.37
CA PHE A 82 -2.83 2.81 -2.60
C PHE A 82 -2.93 4.01 -1.65
N GLN A 83 -3.47 5.14 -2.10
CA GLN A 83 -3.70 6.31 -1.23
C GLN A 83 -4.68 5.99 -0.10
N GLU A 84 -5.72 5.22 -0.38
CA GLU A 84 -6.67 4.77 0.64
C GLU A 84 -6.02 3.82 1.66
N ILE A 85 -5.14 2.92 1.21
CA ILE A 85 -4.34 2.07 2.11
C ILE A 85 -3.44 2.91 3.01
N LEU A 86 -2.81 3.95 2.47
CA LEU A 86 -2.00 4.87 3.27
C LEU A 86 -2.86 5.57 4.33
N ARG A 87 -4.07 6.03 3.97
CA ARG A 87 -5.00 6.64 4.92
C ARG A 87 -5.34 5.69 6.07
N TYR A 88 -5.65 4.43 5.79
CA TYR A 88 -5.92 3.43 6.85
C TYR A 88 -4.72 3.21 7.78
N LEU A 89 -3.51 3.21 7.22
CA LEU A 89 -2.30 3.03 8.01
C LEU A 89 -1.94 4.26 8.83
N ASP A 90 -2.12 5.45 8.27
CA ASP A 90 -1.91 6.72 8.97
C ASP A 90 -2.92 6.86 10.12
N GLU A 91 -4.19 6.53 9.89
CA GLU A 91 -5.22 6.47 10.94
C GLU A 91 -4.85 5.49 12.05
N LEU A 92 -4.40 4.28 11.71
CA LEU A 92 -3.95 3.29 12.69
C LEU A 92 -2.76 3.82 13.52
N ILE A 93 -1.78 4.45 12.88
CA ILE A 93 -0.62 5.02 13.57
C ILE A 93 -1.09 6.17 14.47
N TRP A 94 -1.95 7.05 13.98
CA TRP A 94 -2.49 8.16 14.75
C TRP A 94 -3.26 7.70 15.97
N GLU A 95 -4.11 6.67 15.82
CA GLU A 95 -4.89 6.10 16.91
C GLU A 95 -3.97 5.53 18.00
N VAL A 96 -2.93 4.80 17.61
CA VAL A 96 -1.95 4.25 18.55
C VAL A 96 -1.19 5.36 19.26
N VAL A 97 -0.74 6.39 18.54
CA VAL A 97 -0.04 7.54 19.12
C VAL A 97 -0.96 8.32 20.06
N LEU A 98 -2.23 8.51 19.70
CA LEU A 98 -3.22 9.20 20.53
C LEU A 98 -3.46 8.43 21.83
N ILE A 99 -3.65 7.11 21.76
CA ILE A 99 -3.83 6.27 22.95
C ILE A 99 -2.62 6.40 23.89
N CYS A 100 -1.39 6.41 23.36
CA CYS A 100 -0.18 6.65 24.17
C CYS A 100 -0.21 8.02 24.88
N ILE A 101 -0.71 9.06 24.21
CA ILE A 101 -0.85 10.40 24.81
C ILE A 101 -1.97 10.43 25.85
N ALA A 102 -3.11 9.79 25.58
CA ALA A 102 -4.28 9.79 26.47
C ALA A 102 -4.13 8.90 27.72
N CYS A 103 -3.30 7.85 27.64
CA CYS A 103 -3.01 6.97 28.77
C CYS A 103 -1.99 7.54 29.77
N SER A 104 -1.34 8.67 29.46
CA SER A 104 -0.47 9.42 30.38
C SER A 104 -1.15 10.72 30.84
N PRO A 105 -1.56 10.86 32.12
CA PRO A 105 -2.15 12.11 32.64
C PRO A 105 -1.12 13.23 32.88
N LYS A 106 0.18 12.98 32.64
CA LYS A 106 1.28 13.91 32.93
C LYS A 106 1.96 14.36 31.64
N PRO A 107 2.10 15.69 31.42
CA PRO A 107 2.73 16.26 30.23
C PRO A 107 4.25 16.05 30.15
N ASP A 108 4.86 15.45 31.19
CA ASP A 108 6.30 15.24 31.31
C ASP A 108 6.68 13.76 31.15
N ASP A 109 5.71 12.85 31.34
CA ASP A 109 5.86 11.40 31.18
C ASP A 109 5.39 11.01 29.77
N ASN A 110 6.13 11.55 28.81
CA ASN A 110 5.91 11.31 27.43
C ASN A 110 6.20 9.82 27.11
N MET A 111 5.19 8.94 27.13
CA MET A 111 5.25 7.53 26.65
C MET A 111 5.54 7.42 25.13
N TRP A 112 6.04 8.48 24.50
CA TRP A 112 6.47 8.51 23.11
C TRP A 112 7.75 7.68 22.85
N ASP A 113 8.43 7.23 23.91
CA ASP A 113 9.71 6.53 23.89
C ASP A 113 9.78 5.28 24.80
N ASP A 114 8.62 4.67 25.11
CA ASP A 114 8.56 3.36 25.79
C ASP A 114 8.94 2.17 24.88
N GLY A 115 9.34 2.45 23.63
CA GLY A 115 9.70 1.47 22.64
C GLY A 115 8.51 0.72 22.03
N ASN A 116 7.26 1.09 22.36
CA ASN A 116 6.06 0.43 21.87
C ASN A 116 5.58 1.00 20.51
N SER A 117 6.51 1.15 19.57
CA SER A 117 6.19 1.50 18.19
C SER A 117 5.60 0.31 17.42
N LEU A 118 4.71 0.54 16.46
CA LEU A 118 4.25 -0.54 15.58
C LEU A 118 5.44 -1.13 14.82
N GLY A 119 5.63 -2.44 14.96
CA GLY A 119 6.61 -3.15 14.18
C GLY A 119 6.09 -3.51 12.79
N PRO A 120 7.01 -3.86 11.88
CA PRO A 120 6.65 -4.22 10.52
C PRO A 120 5.73 -5.46 10.48
N LYS A 121 5.92 -6.43 11.37
CA LYS A 121 5.07 -7.63 11.40
C LYS A 121 3.62 -7.32 11.78
N GLU A 122 3.41 -6.40 12.71
CA GLU A 122 2.10 -5.94 13.16
C GLU A 122 1.37 -5.20 12.03
N VAL A 123 2.05 -4.29 11.35
CA VAL A 123 1.52 -3.57 10.18
C VAL A 123 1.16 -4.54 9.06
N HIS A 124 2.01 -5.55 8.79
CA HIS A 124 1.72 -6.56 7.77
C HIS A 124 0.46 -7.37 8.12
N ASN A 125 0.30 -7.77 9.38
CA ASN A 125 -0.87 -8.50 9.85
C ASN A 125 -2.16 -7.68 9.76
N TYR A 126 -2.10 -6.38 10.04
CA TYR A 126 -3.23 -5.48 9.82
C TYR A 126 -3.61 -5.42 8.34
N LEU A 127 -2.64 -5.18 7.44
CA LEU A 127 -2.87 -5.12 6.00
C LEU A 127 -3.47 -6.41 5.43
N LYS A 128 -2.99 -7.58 5.88
CA LYS A 128 -3.57 -8.89 5.49
C LYS A 128 -5.06 -8.95 5.79
N ARG A 129 -5.47 -8.48 6.98
CA ARG A 129 -6.88 -8.49 7.41
C ARG A 129 -7.72 -7.49 6.61
N VAL A 130 -7.21 -6.29 6.37
CA VAL A 130 -7.89 -5.26 5.57
C VAL A 130 -8.13 -5.76 4.15
N MET A 131 -7.07 -6.24 3.47
CA MET A 131 -7.15 -6.77 2.11
C MET A 131 -8.14 -7.95 2.02
N TYR A 132 -8.05 -8.89 2.96
CA TYR A 132 -8.94 -10.04 2.99
C TYR A 132 -10.41 -9.66 3.27
N ASN A 133 -10.65 -8.69 4.15
CA ASN A 133 -12.01 -8.18 4.41
C ASN A 133 -12.63 -7.52 3.18
N ARG A 134 -11.85 -6.72 2.46
CA ARG A 134 -12.25 -6.07 1.21
C ARG A 134 -12.59 -7.08 0.12
N ARG A 135 -11.80 -8.14 -0.01
CA ARG A 135 -12.09 -9.28 -0.87
C ARG A 135 -13.44 -9.94 -0.53
N ASN A 136 -13.71 -10.21 0.75
CA ASN A 136 -14.94 -10.90 1.17
C ASN A 136 -16.21 -10.08 0.87
N LYS A 137 -16.09 -8.75 0.77
CA LYS A 137 -17.18 -7.84 0.39
C LYS A 137 -17.32 -7.68 -1.14
N PHE A 138 -16.62 -8.51 -1.92
CA PHE A 138 -16.53 -8.38 -3.38
C PHE A 138 -16.12 -6.96 -3.83
N ASN A 139 -15.26 -6.32 -3.04
CA ASN A 139 -14.74 -4.98 -3.30
C ASN A 139 -13.24 -4.92 -2.91
N PRO A 140 -12.38 -5.70 -3.60
CA PRO A 140 -10.97 -5.78 -3.27
C PRO A 140 -10.25 -4.46 -3.59
N LEU A 141 -9.15 -4.20 -2.87
CA LEU A 141 -8.24 -3.10 -3.20
C LEU A 141 -7.24 -3.61 -4.23
N TRP A 142 -7.13 -2.94 -5.38
CA TRP A 142 -6.41 -3.45 -6.56
C TRP A 142 -4.90 -3.26 -6.48
N ASN A 143 -4.31 -3.64 -5.35
CA ASN A 143 -2.89 -3.48 -5.06
C ASN A 143 -2.23 -4.80 -4.67
N SER A 144 -0.94 -4.88 -5.03
CA SER A 144 -0.01 -5.79 -4.37
C SER A 144 1.00 -4.96 -3.62
N VAL A 145 1.08 -5.18 -2.32
CA VAL A 145 1.81 -4.33 -1.39
C VAL A 145 2.99 -5.11 -0.83
N VAL A 146 4.13 -4.44 -0.69
CA VAL A 146 5.35 -4.96 -0.09
C VAL A 146 5.64 -4.12 1.14
N LEU A 147 5.81 -4.77 2.28
CA LEU A 147 6.19 -4.14 3.53
C LEU A 147 7.58 -4.62 3.91
N GLY A 148 8.49 -3.66 4.06
CA GLY A 148 9.84 -3.88 4.56
C GLY A 148 10.07 -3.05 5.82
N GLY A 149 10.70 -3.60 6.85
CA GLY A 149 11.09 -2.82 8.02
C GLY A 149 12.10 -3.51 8.92
N VAL A 150 12.73 -2.72 9.80
CA VAL A 150 13.70 -3.22 10.78
C VAL A 150 13.31 -2.71 12.16
N LYS A 151 13.01 -3.63 13.07
CA LYS A 151 12.71 -3.31 14.47
C LYS A 151 13.58 -4.16 15.39
N ASN A 152 14.28 -3.52 16.33
CA ASN A 152 15.16 -4.19 17.30
C ASN A 152 16.18 -5.16 16.65
N GLY A 153 16.74 -4.77 15.50
CA GLY A 153 17.66 -5.59 14.72
C GLY A 153 17.02 -6.73 13.90
N GLN A 154 15.72 -6.97 14.05
CA GLN A 154 14.99 -7.97 13.25
C GLN A 154 14.49 -7.36 11.94
N LYS A 155 14.97 -7.94 10.84
CA LYS A 155 14.59 -7.57 9.47
C LYS A 155 13.33 -8.30 9.05
N TYR A 156 12.32 -7.57 8.62
CA TYR A 156 11.05 -8.12 8.17
C TYR A 156 10.73 -7.66 6.76
N LEU A 157 10.52 -8.61 5.85
CA LEU A 157 10.11 -8.34 4.48
C LEU A 157 8.99 -9.29 4.12
N GLY A 158 7.84 -8.73 3.76
CA GLY A 158 6.66 -9.49 3.40
C GLY A 158 5.81 -8.77 2.37
N THR A 159 4.92 -9.53 1.72
CA THR A 159 3.98 -8.99 0.73
C THR A 159 2.55 -9.41 1.00
N VAL A 160 1.60 -8.61 0.53
CA VAL A 160 0.17 -8.93 0.49
C VAL A 160 -0.35 -8.61 -0.91
N SER A 161 -0.95 -9.61 -1.56
CA SER A 161 -1.68 -9.42 -2.80
C SER A 161 -3.14 -9.01 -2.55
N MET A 162 -3.79 -8.44 -3.56
CA MET A 162 -5.21 -8.06 -3.58
C MET A 162 -6.14 -9.17 -3.06
N ILE A 163 -5.82 -10.43 -3.32
CA ILE A 163 -6.63 -11.57 -2.88
C ILE A 163 -6.34 -12.01 -1.42
N GLY A 164 -5.49 -11.29 -0.70
CA GLY A 164 -5.07 -11.61 0.67
C GLY A 164 -4.00 -12.69 0.77
N VAL A 165 -3.47 -13.17 -0.36
CA VAL A 165 -2.27 -14.03 -0.36
C VAL A 165 -1.12 -13.23 0.21
N ASN A 166 -0.44 -13.80 1.18
CA ASN A 166 0.68 -13.16 1.85
C ASN A 166 1.76 -14.20 2.14
N TYR A 167 3.00 -13.75 2.06
CA TYR A 167 4.18 -14.54 2.41
C TYR A 167 5.32 -13.60 2.83
N GLU A 168 6.33 -14.19 3.44
CA GLU A 168 7.56 -13.52 3.87
C GLU A 168 8.73 -14.20 3.16
N ASP A 169 9.66 -13.41 2.63
CA ASP A 169 10.82 -13.92 1.90
C ASP A 169 12.00 -12.93 2.00
N ASN A 170 13.20 -13.34 1.62
CA ASN A 170 14.41 -12.52 1.64
C ASN A 170 14.48 -11.56 0.45
N HIS A 171 13.82 -11.91 -0.65
CA HIS A 171 13.59 -11.08 -1.82
C HIS A 171 12.10 -11.10 -2.16
N VAL A 172 11.57 -9.97 -2.60
CA VAL A 172 10.17 -9.86 -3.01
C VAL A 172 10.10 -8.98 -4.25
N ALA A 173 9.29 -9.38 -5.23
CA ALA A 173 8.88 -8.52 -6.32
C ALA A 173 7.35 -8.53 -6.47
N THR A 174 6.85 -7.56 -7.23
CA THR A 174 5.42 -7.45 -7.59
C THR A 174 5.29 -7.12 -9.07
N GLY A 175 4.11 -7.39 -9.64
CA GLY A 175 3.84 -7.14 -11.05
C GLY A 175 4.82 -7.89 -11.97
N PHE A 176 5.32 -7.20 -12.99
CA PHE A 176 6.31 -7.74 -13.93
C PHE A 176 7.64 -8.12 -13.26
N GLY A 177 8.01 -7.46 -12.17
CA GLY A 177 9.21 -7.78 -11.39
C GLY A 177 9.25 -9.24 -10.95
N ASN A 178 8.10 -9.88 -10.70
CA ASN A 178 8.06 -11.30 -10.34
C ASN A 178 8.53 -12.24 -11.44
N HIS A 179 8.44 -11.84 -12.71
CA HIS A 179 8.85 -12.67 -13.84
C HIS A 179 10.30 -12.41 -14.26
N PHE A 180 10.80 -11.19 -14.06
CA PHE A 180 12.14 -10.78 -14.53
C PHE A 180 13.15 -10.62 -13.40
N ALA A 181 12.79 -9.91 -12.34
CA ALA A 181 13.71 -9.63 -11.23
C ALA A 181 13.83 -10.82 -10.28
N TRP A 182 12.77 -11.60 -10.10
CA TRP A 182 12.76 -12.71 -9.15
C TRP A 182 13.85 -13.77 -9.43
N PRO A 183 14.04 -14.29 -10.66
CA PRO A 183 15.08 -15.28 -10.92
C PRO A 183 16.48 -14.73 -10.65
N LEU A 184 16.76 -13.49 -11.08
CA LEU A 184 18.06 -12.84 -10.89
C LEU A 184 18.36 -12.59 -9.41
N LEU A 185 17.38 -12.08 -8.66
CA LEU A 185 17.54 -11.88 -7.22
C LEU A 185 17.74 -13.20 -6.50
N ARG A 186 17.09 -14.27 -6.94
CA ARG A 186 17.23 -15.58 -6.31
C ARG A 186 18.62 -16.18 -6.52
N ASP A 187 19.18 -16.00 -7.70
CA ASP A 187 20.50 -16.54 -8.04
C ASP A 187 21.64 -15.74 -7.38
N GLU A 188 21.51 -14.42 -7.30
CA GLU A 188 22.55 -13.53 -6.74
C GLU A 188 22.46 -13.34 -5.22
N TRP A 189 21.30 -13.59 -4.60
CA TRP A 189 21.12 -13.30 -3.18
C TRP A 189 21.88 -14.26 -2.28
N HIS A 190 22.57 -13.70 -1.29
CA HIS A 190 23.27 -14.42 -0.22
C HIS A 190 23.19 -13.64 1.09
N GLU A 191 23.28 -14.33 2.23
CA GLU A 191 23.06 -13.72 3.56
C GLU A 191 24.02 -12.58 3.91
N ASN A 192 25.19 -12.53 3.25
CA ASN A 192 26.23 -11.53 3.47
C ASN A 192 26.16 -10.32 2.52
N LEU A 193 25.15 -10.25 1.65
CA LEU A 193 24.93 -9.14 0.72
C LEU A 193 24.71 -7.80 1.47
#